data_AF-K1T335-F1
#
_entry.id   AF-K1T335-F1
#
_cell.length_a   1.000
_cell.length_b   1.000
_cell.length_c   1.000
_cell.angle_alpha   90.00
_cell.angle_beta   90.00
_cell.angle_gamma   90.00
#
_symmetry.space_group_name_H-M   'P 1'
#
loop_
_entity.id
_entity.type
_entity.pdbx_description
1 polymer ?
#
loop_
_entity_poly.entity_id
_entity_poly.type
_entity_poly.pdbx_seq_one_letter_code
_entity_poly.pdbx_strand_id
1 'polypeptide(L)'
;MNVTQALKLPQELRKNTDENFQDTVLKAARAMADKLADLEPIMVENDDETIVLKIQKDEEGEKGDVRDILIIRGESGWEIGLSVKHNHFAVKHSRLSPSIDFGDKWYGIHCSKTYWDSITPIFTYLKEQKSLMKNWSDLPNKDGAVYVPLLNAFMEEIKRANSVDPAFPRRMVEYLLGEYDFYKVISLDAKKTTNIQSFNLRGTLNQASRTKKPNIN
;
A
#
# COMPACT_ATOMS: atom_id res chain seq x y z
N MET A 1 -15.00 -12.29 -24.72
CA MET A 1 -14.04 -11.45 -25.46
C MET A 1 -12.66 -11.67 -24.85
N ASN A 2 -11.61 -12.00 -25.61
CA ASN A 2 -10.26 -12.19 -25.04
C ASN A 2 -9.76 -10.85 -24.50
N VAL A 3 -9.55 -10.73 -23.19
CA VAL A 3 -9.05 -9.51 -22.51
C VAL A 3 -7.74 -9.01 -23.14
N THR A 4 -7.04 -9.90 -23.83
CA THR A 4 -5.72 -9.72 -24.46
C THR A 4 -5.68 -8.76 -25.65
N GLN A 5 -6.81 -8.39 -26.28
CA GLN A 5 -6.78 -7.64 -27.56
C GLN A 5 -6.55 -6.12 -27.45
N ALA A 6 -6.54 -5.50 -26.26
CA ALA A 6 -6.50 -4.04 -26.17
C ALA A 6 -5.55 -3.43 -25.11
N LEU A 7 -4.42 -4.07 -24.78
CA LEU A 7 -3.35 -3.41 -24.02
C LEU A 7 -2.36 -2.73 -24.99
N LYS A 8 -2.47 -1.41 -25.13
CA LYS A 8 -1.52 -0.55 -25.85
C LYS A 8 -0.94 0.49 -24.89
N LEU A 9 0.38 0.64 -24.88
CA LEU A 9 1.05 1.74 -24.15
C LEU A 9 0.61 3.10 -24.74
N PRO A 10 0.31 4.11 -23.90
CA PRO A 10 0.05 5.47 -24.34
C PRO A 10 1.20 6.01 -25.22
N GLN A 11 0.85 6.77 -26.26
CA GLN A 11 1.83 7.25 -27.24
C GLN A 11 2.93 8.12 -26.63
N GLU A 12 2.61 8.89 -25.59
CA GLU A 12 3.61 9.74 -24.91
C GLU A 12 4.62 8.94 -24.10
N LEU A 13 4.18 7.85 -23.44
CA LEU A 13 5.09 6.95 -22.72
C LEU A 13 6.03 6.23 -23.69
N ARG A 14 5.52 5.83 -24.86
CA ARG A 14 6.33 5.15 -25.89
C ARG A 14 7.47 6.01 -26.44
N LYS A 15 7.32 7.33 -26.48
CA LYS A 15 8.36 8.22 -27.02
C LYS A 15 9.57 8.36 -26.09
N ASN A 16 9.39 8.06 -24.80
CA ASN A 16 10.37 8.35 -23.74
C ASN A 16 10.91 7.10 -23.03
N THR A 17 10.66 5.89 -23.55
CA THR A 17 11.13 4.63 -22.95
C THR A 17 11.72 3.68 -23.99
N ASP A 18 12.75 2.94 -23.60
CA ASP A 18 13.40 1.94 -24.45
C ASP A 18 12.43 0.81 -24.86
N GLU A 19 12.56 0.30 -26.09
CA GLU A 19 11.65 -0.70 -26.65
C GLU A 19 11.61 -2.00 -25.82
N ASN A 20 12.74 -2.42 -25.26
CA ASN A 20 12.83 -3.63 -24.44
C ASN A 20 12.07 -3.46 -23.12
N PHE A 21 12.12 -2.25 -22.54
CA PHE A 21 11.32 -1.92 -21.36
C PHE A 21 9.82 -1.90 -21.68
N GLN A 22 9.42 -1.33 -22.82
CA GLN A 22 8.03 -1.32 -23.26
C GLN A 22 7.46 -2.73 -23.45
N ASP A 23 8.21 -3.61 -24.11
CA ASP A 23 7.83 -5.02 -24.30
C ASP A 23 7.71 -5.75 -22.95
N THR A 24 8.65 -5.52 -22.04
CA THR A 24 8.62 -6.10 -20.69
C THR A 24 7.37 -5.67 -19.93
N VAL A 25 7.03 -4.38 -19.93
CA VAL A 25 5.84 -3.84 -19.26
C VAL A 25 4.56 -4.41 -19.88
N LEU A 26 4.46 -4.50 -21.21
CA LEU A 26 3.29 -5.06 -21.88
C LEU A 26 3.10 -6.55 -21.58
N LYS A 27 4.18 -7.33 -21.52
CA LYS A 27 4.13 -8.75 -21.16
C LYS A 27 3.67 -8.93 -19.71
N ALA A 28 4.22 -8.14 -18.78
CA ALA A 28 3.80 -8.15 -17.38
C ALA A 28 2.31 -7.78 -17.23
N ALA A 29 1.86 -6.73 -17.94
CA ALA A 29 0.47 -6.30 -17.89
C ALA A 29 -0.50 -7.37 -18.44
N ARG A 30 -0.12 -8.08 -19.51
CA ARG A 30 -0.92 -9.20 -20.05
C ARG A 30 -0.99 -10.37 -19.08
N ALA A 31 0.16 -10.81 -18.57
CA ALA A 31 0.21 -11.90 -17.60
C ALA A 31 -0.62 -11.59 -16.34
N MET A 32 -0.57 -10.34 -15.88
CA MET A 32 -1.41 -9.85 -14.80
C MET A 32 -2.90 -9.92 -15.16
N ALA A 33 -3.31 -9.37 -16.31
CA ALA A 33 -4.71 -9.35 -16.72
C ALA A 33 -5.29 -10.76 -16.87
N ASP A 34 -4.54 -11.68 -17.46
CA ASP A 34 -4.95 -13.08 -17.62
C ASP A 34 -5.10 -13.76 -16.25
N LYS A 35 -4.14 -13.60 -15.35
CA LYS A 35 -4.23 -14.18 -14.00
C LYS A 35 -5.35 -13.55 -13.16
N LEU A 36 -5.58 -12.24 -13.30
CA LEU A 36 -6.72 -11.57 -12.65
C LEU A 36 -8.05 -12.10 -13.18
N ALA A 37 -8.19 -12.41 -14.47
CA ALA A 37 -9.41 -13.01 -15.02
C ALA A 37 -9.69 -14.43 -14.49
N ASP A 38 -8.64 -15.15 -14.11
CA ASP A 38 -8.76 -16.44 -13.43
C ASP A 38 -9.12 -16.29 -11.96
N LEU A 39 -8.50 -15.36 -11.24
CA LEU A 39 -8.79 -15.09 -9.83
C LEU A 39 -10.17 -14.44 -9.65
N GLU A 40 -10.57 -13.57 -10.56
CA GLU A 40 -11.78 -12.76 -10.50
C GLU A 40 -12.63 -12.99 -11.75
N PRO A 41 -13.34 -14.12 -11.85
CA PRO A 41 -14.16 -14.44 -13.02
C PRO A 41 -15.28 -13.42 -13.28
N ILE A 42 -15.71 -12.65 -12.26
CA ILE A 42 -16.64 -11.53 -12.39
C ILE A 42 -16.08 -10.47 -13.34
N MET A 43 -14.76 -10.27 -13.39
CA MET A 43 -14.13 -9.28 -14.27
C MET A 43 -14.36 -9.59 -15.76
N VAL A 44 -14.54 -10.86 -16.13
CA VAL A 44 -14.67 -11.29 -17.54
C VAL A 44 -16.03 -11.88 -17.86
N GLU A 45 -17.02 -11.63 -17.00
CA GLU A 45 -18.37 -12.08 -17.20
C GLU A 45 -18.96 -11.48 -18.50
N ASN A 46 -19.64 -12.33 -19.26
CA ASN A 46 -20.15 -11.99 -20.59
C ASN A 46 -21.59 -11.48 -20.49
N ASP A 47 -21.72 -10.25 -20.03
CA ASP A 47 -22.97 -9.48 -19.97
C ASP A 47 -22.73 -8.04 -20.46
N ASP A 48 -23.76 -7.20 -20.37
CA ASP A 48 -23.74 -5.81 -20.84
C ASP A 48 -23.21 -4.81 -19.77
N GLU A 49 -22.75 -5.28 -18.59
CA GLU A 49 -22.21 -4.41 -17.56
C GLU A 49 -20.85 -3.82 -17.95
N THR A 50 -20.68 -2.53 -17.67
CA THR A 50 -19.44 -1.81 -17.95
C THR A 50 -18.42 -1.96 -16.82
N ILE A 51 -17.16 -2.16 -17.20
CA ILE A 51 -16.03 -2.12 -16.28
C ILE A 51 -15.36 -0.75 -16.35
N VAL A 52 -15.19 -0.13 -15.20
CA VAL A 52 -14.52 1.15 -15.02
C VAL A 52 -13.16 0.91 -14.38
N LEU A 53 -12.12 1.43 -15.02
CA LEU A 53 -10.77 1.49 -14.46
C LEU A 53 -10.52 2.91 -13.94
N LYS A 54 -10.16 3.02 -12.66
CA LYS A 54 -9.85 4.31 -12.02
C LYS A 54 -8.45 4.27 -11.45
N ILE A 55 -7.61 5.21 -11.87
CA ILE A 55 -6.32 5.46 -11.22
C ILE A 55 -6.60 6.30 -9.97
N GLN A 56 -6.09 5.84 -8.83
CA GLN A 56 -6.21 6.56 -7.57
C GLN A 56 -5.26 7.75 -7.52
N LYS A 57 -5.65 8.75 -6.74
CA LYS A 57 -4.80 9.92 -6.48
C LYS A 57 -3.95 9.66 -5.25
N ASP A 58 -2.83 10.36 -5.16
CA ASP A 58 -1.89 10.23 -4.04
C ASP A 58 -2.55 10.52 -2.68
N GLU A 59 -3.57 11.40 -2.62
CA GLU A 59 -4.25 11.74 -1.37
C GLU A 59 -4.97 10.54 -0.72
N GLU A 60 -5.45 9.57 -1.51
CA GLU A 60 -6.08 8.36 -0.98
C GLU A 60 -5.04 7.41 -0.36
N GLY A 61 -3.84 7.36 -0.94
CA GLY A 61 -2.68 6.68 -0.35
C GLY A 61 -2.26 7.25 1.00
N GLU A 62 -2.35 8.58 1.16
CA GLU A 62 -2.08 9.23 2.45
C GLU A 62 -3.09 8.83 3.52
N LYS A 63 -4.37 8.67 3.15
CA LYS A 63 -5.46 8.25 4.04
C LYS A 63 -5.41 6.78 4.43
N GLY A 64 -4.73 5.94 3.66
CA GLY A 64 -4.58 4.50 3.97
C GLY A 64 -4.95 3.56 2.84
N ASP A 65 -5.47 4.07 1.73
CA ASP A 65 -5.81 3.27 0.57
C ASP A 65 -4.59 3.04 -0.32
N VAL A 66 -3.98 1.86 -0.21
CA VAL A 66 -2.74 1.49 -0.91
C VAL A 66 -2.96 1.05 -2.36
N ARG A 67 -4.21 1.10 -2.86
CA ARG A 67 -4.58 0.68 -4.21
C ARG A 67 -4.26 1.81 -5.19
N ASP A 68 -3.40 1.52 -6.17
CA ASP A 68 -3.02 2.44 -7.25
C ASP A 68 -4.11 2.48 -8.34
N ILE A 69 -4.79 1.35 -8.58
CA ILE A 69 -5.87 1.21 -9.57
C ILE A 69 -7.07 0.51 -8.92
N LEU A 70 -8.26 1.02 -9.19
CA LEU A 70 -9.54 0.35 -8.90
C LEU A 70 -10.13 -0.19 -10.20
N ILE A 71 -10.64 -1.42 -10.14
CA ILE A 71 -11.42 -2.06 -11.19
C ILE A 71 -12.81 -2.27 -10.63
N ILE A 72 -13.80 -1.60 -11.22
CA ILE A 72 -15.17 -1.54 -10.72
C ILE A 72 -16.09 -2.05 -11.82
N ARG A 73 -17.03 -2.94 -11.51
CA ARG A 73 -18.03 -3.44 -12.45
C ARG A 73 -19.44 -3.01 -12.06
N GLY A 74 -19.99 -2.07 -12.84
CA GLY A 74 -21.42 -1.76 -12.92
C GLY A 74 -22.25 -1.73 -11.63
N GLU A 75 -23.54 -2.08 -11.79
CA GLU A 75 -24.55 -2.12 -10.72
C GLU A 75 -24.31 -3.27 -9.72
N SER A 76 -23.43 -4.23 -10.05
CA SER A 76 -23.08 -5.34 -9.17
C SER A 76 -22.39 -4.92 -7.87
N GLY A 77 -21.81 -3.71 -7.83
CA GLY A 77 -21.03 -3.22 -6.69
C GLY A 77 -19.69 -3.96 -6.50
N TRP A 78 -19.29 -4.79 -7.46
CA TRP A 78 -18.00 -5.48 -7.43
C TRP A 78 -16.86 -4.49 -7.68
N GLU A 79 -15.88 -4.50 -6.78
CA GLU A 79 -14.69 -3.66 -6.83
C GLU A 79 -13.48 -4.47 -6.36
N ILE A 80 -12.39 -4.39 -7.12
CA ILE A 80 -11.08 -4.86 -6.67
C ILE A 80 -10.03 -3.76 -6.81
N GLY A 81 -9.05 -3.80 -5.92
CA GLY A 81 -7.88 -2.94 -5.96
C GLY A 81 -6.65 -3.63 -6.54
N LEU A 82 -5.82 -2.86 -7.23
CA LEU A 82 -4.45 -3.23 -7.57
C LEU A 82 -3.46 -2.26 -6.91
N SER A 83 -2.47 -2.80 -6.21
CA SER A 83 -1.28 -2.05 -5.80
C SER A 83 -0.11 -2.49 -6.66
N VAL A 84 0.27 -1.67 -7.64
CA VAL A 84 1.27 -1.99 -8.67
C VAL A 84 2.64 -1.50 -8.20
N LYS A 85 3.59 -2.42 -8.11
CA LYS A 85 4.93 -2.17 -7.60
C LYS A 85 6.02 -2.74 -8.51
N HIS A 86 7.19 -2.14 -8.45
CA HIS A 86 8.38 -2.59 -9.18
C HIS A 86 9.46 -2.98 -8.18
N ASN A 87 9.84 -4.27 -8.15
CA ASN A 87 10.84 -4.82 -7.23
C ASN A 87 10.65 -4.46 -5.72
N HIS A 88 9.43 -4.07 -5.32
CA HIS A 88 9.15 -3.58 -3.96
C HIS A 88 8.12 -4.44 -3.24
N PHE A 89 8.56 -5.06 -2.13
CA PHE A 89 7.77 -6.03 -1.37
C PHE A 89 7.24 -5.51 -0.04
N ALA A 90 7.78 -4.41 0.48
CA ALA A 90 7.36 -3.91 1.79
C ALA A 90 5.91 -3.41 1.76
N VAL A 91 5.25 -3.48 2.92
CA VAL A 91 3.93 -2.88 3.16
C VAL A 91 4.10 -1.36 3.34
N LYS A 92 3.38 -0.71 4.27
CA LYS A 92 3.56 0.71 4.57
C LYS A 92 4.85 0.99 5.35
N HIS A 93 5.57 2.04 4.97
CA HIS A 93 6.73 2.55 5.73
C HIS A 93 6.27 3.56 6.77
N SER A 94 5.90 3.07 7.95
CA SER A 94 5.49 3.89 9.08
C SER A 94 6.61 4.85 9.52
N ARG A 95 6.25 6.11 9.81
CA ARG A 95 7.19 7.15 10.22
C ARG A 95 6.73 7.85 11.49
N LEU A 96 7.65 8.02 12.44
CA LEU A 96 7.47 8.88 13.62
C LEU A 96 8.03 10.27 13.31
N SER A 97 7.38 11.30 13.83
CA SER A 97 7.71 12.71 13.55
C SER A 97 7.35 13.58 14.75
N PRO A 98 8.02 14.72 14.96
CA PRO A 98 7.66 15.66 16.01
C PRO A 98 6.33 16.39 15.77
N SER A 99 5.73 16.25 14.58
CA SER A 99 4.49 16.96 14.21
C SER A 99 3.37 16.06 13.70
N ILE A 100 3.65 14.79 13.40
CA ILE A 100 2.63 13.87 12.91
C ILE A 100 2.12 13.07 14.09
N ASP A 101 0.85 13.26 14.44
CA ASP A 101 0.13 12.38 15.35
C ASP A 101 -0.07 11.03 14.67
N PHE A 102 0.86 10.11 14.93
CA PHE A 102 0.79 8.78 14.33
C PHE A 102 -0.42 8.00 14.88
N GLY A 103 -0.87 8.27 16.10
CA GLY A 103 -1.97 7.53 16.67
C GLY A 103 -3.30 7.87 16.03
N ASP A 104 -3.52 9.16 15.78
CA ASP A 104 -4.65 9.61 14.99
C ASP A 104 -4.59 9.06 13.56
N LYS A 105 -3.45 9.21 12.88
CA LYS A 105 -3.30 8.77 11.49
C LYS A 105 -3.37 7.26 11.28
N TRP A 106 -2.88 6.45 12.21
CA TRP A 106 -2.74 5.01 12.01
C TRP A 106 -3.92 4.24 12.58
N TYR A 107 -4.54 4.73 13.64
CA TYR A 107 -5.58 4.00 14.35
C TYR A 107 -6.61 4.91 15.03
N GLY A 108 -6.72 6.19 14.64
CA GLY A 108 -7.78 7.10 15.06
C GLY A 108 -7.80 7.43 16.56
N ILE A 109 -6.68 7.27 17.27
CA ILE A 109 -6.57 7.65 18.69
C ILE A 109 -5.37 8.57 18.83
N HIS A 110 -5.63 9.84 19.16
CA HIS A 110 -4.57 10.82 19.38
C HIS A 110 -3.50 10.32 20.35
N CYS A 111 -2.25 10.56 19.96
CA CYS A 111 -1.11 10.32 20.83
C CYS A 111 -1.25 11.11 22.13
N SER A 112 -0.95 10.45 23.25
CA SER A 112 -1.06 11.08 24.57
C SER A 112 -0.10 12.25 24.75
N LYS A 113 -0.45 13.15 25.68
CA LYS A 113 0.49 14.20 26.13
C LYS A 113 1.80 13.59 26.61
N THR A 114 1.75 12.46 27.31
CA THR A 114 2.93 11.72 27.79
C THR A 114 3.85 11.29 26.65
N TYR A 115 3.30 10.80 25.53
CA TYR A 115 4.09 10.51 24.33
C TYR A 115 4.78 11.76 23.80
N TRP A 116 4.02 12.85 23.60
CA TRP A 116 4.55 14.10 23.08
C TRP A 116 5.67 14.66 23.97
N ASP A 117 5.43 14.77 25.28
CA ASP A 117 6.41 15.21 26.27
C ASP A 117 7.69 14.34 26.24
N SER A 118 7.56 13.03 25.99
CA SER A 118 8.70 12.09 25.92
C SER A 118 9.55 12.29 24.66
N ILE A 119 8.93 12.57 23.51
CA ILE A 119 9.67 12.69 22.24
C ILE A 119 10.16 14.11 21.94
N THR A 120 9.53 15.14 22.52
CA THR A 120 9.92 16.54 22.29
C THR A 120 11.41 16.81 22.57
N PRO A 121 12.01 16.35 23.68
CA PRO A 121 13.44 16.57 23.94
C PRO A 121 14.33 15.93 22.87
N ILE A 122 13.96 14.74 22.39
CA ILE A 122 14.71 14.00 21.36
C ILE A 122 14.75 14.81 20.07
N PHE A 123 13.59 15.24 19.57
CA PHE A 123 13.51 16.00 18.33
C PHE A 123 14.06 17.43 18.46
N THR A 124 14.01 18.02 19.65
CA THR A 124 14.64 19.31 19.93
C THR A 124 16.16 19.19 19.80
N TYR A 125 16.77 18.18 20.41
CA TYR A 125 18.19 17.87 20.26
C TYR A 125 18.57 17.68 18.78
N LEU A 126 17.79 16.91 18.01
CA LEU A 126 18.06 16.70 16.59
C LEU A 126 18.00 18.00 15.78
N LYS A 127 17.04 18.87 16.08
CA LYS A 127 16.91 20.19 15.44
C LYS A 127 18.11 21.08 15.76
N GLU A 128 18.59 21.07 17.00
CA GLU A 128 19.80 21.78 17.41
C GLU A 128 21.04 21.26 16.67
N GLN A 129 21.28 19.95 16.65
CA GLN A 129 22.44 19.40 15.93
C GLN A 129 22.41 19.73 14.43
N LYS A 130 21.21 19.70 13.82
CA LYS A 130 21.03 20.13 12.44
C LYS A 130 21.35 21.62 12.24
N SER A 131 20.97 22.48 13.18
CA SER A 131 21.30 23.92 13.13
C SER A 131 22.80 24.20 13.22
N LEU A 132 23.54 23.30 13.87
CA LEU A 132 25.00 23.30 13.94
C LEU A 132 25.67 22.66 12.71
N MET A 133 24.90 22.36 11.65
CA MET A 133 25.35 21.72 10.41
C MET A 133 26.06 20.36 10.62
N LYS A 134 25.75 19.65 11.71
CA LYS A 134 26.27 18.29 11.91
C LYS A 134 25.51 17.29 11.06
N ASN A 135 26.23 16.37 10.44
CA ASN A 135 25.61 15.24 9.75
C ASN A 135 25.16 14.20 10.77
N TRP A 136 24.22 13.35 10.37
CA TRP A 136 23.78 12.23 11.19
C TRP A 136 24.94 11.32 11.62
N SER A 137 25.96 11.15 10.78
CA SER A 137 27.19 10.40 11.09
C SER A 137 27.90 10.93 12.33
N ASP A 138 27.86 12.24 12.54
CA ASP A 138 28.71 12.98 13.48
C ASP A 138 28.11 13.05 14.89
N LEU A 139 26.85 12.64 15.04
CA LEU A 139 26.18 12.63 16.34
C LEU A 139 26.71 11.48 17.22
N PRO A 140 27.21 11.75 18.43
CA PRO A 140 27.57 10.70 19.37
C PRO A 140 26.31 10.06 19.98
N ASN A 141 26.43 8.82 20.45
CA ASN A 141 25.42 8.11 21.25
C ASN A 141 23.98 8.15 20.70
N LYS A 142 23.81 7.84 19.40
CA LYS A 142 22.49 7.85 18.73
C LYS A 142 21.52 6.85 19.37
N ASP A 143 22.06 5.74 19.87
CA ASP A 143 21.26 4.69 20.51
C ASP A 143 20.59 5.21 21.77
N GLY A 144 21.38 5.76 22.70
CA GLY A 144 20.85 6.27 23.98
C GLY A 144 20.14 7.61 23.87
N ALA A 145 20.57 8.50 22.97
CA ALA A 145 20.01 9.84 22.85
C ALA A 145 18.79 9.93 21.92
N VAL A 146 18.63 8.98 20.99
CA VAL A 146 17.59 9.05 19.95
C VAL A 146 16.80 7.75 19.85
N TYR A 147 17.43 6.65 19.46
CA TYR A 147 16.69 5.46 19.05
C TYR A 147 15.96 4.79 20.21
N VAL A 148 16.66 4.42 21.28
CA VAL A 148 16.07 3.75 22.44
C VAL A 148 14.95 4.57 23.08
N PRO A 149 15.14 5.86 23.43
CA PRO A 149 14.07 6.63 24.07
C PRO A 149 12.87 6.84 23.13
N LEU A 150 13.08 7.05 21.83
CA LEU A 150 11.99 7.21 20.87
C LEU A 150 11.18 5.92 20.69
N LEU A 151 11.87 4.77 20.58
CA LEU A 151 11.23 3.47 20.46
C LEU A 151 10.47 3.10 21.75
N ASN A 152 11.03 3.42 22.93
CA ASN A 152 10.34 3.21 24.20
C ASN A 152 9.07 4.06 24.28
N ALA A 153 9.14 5.36 23.96
CA ALA A 153 7.97 6.23 23.93
C ALA A 153 6.90 5.71 22.96
N PHE A 154 7.30 5.26 21.77
CA PHE A 154 6.41 4.63 20.80
C PHE A 154 5.76 3.35 21.33
N MET A 155 6.54 2.44 21.92
CA MET A 155 6.01 1.17 22.46
C MET A 155 5.01 1.41 23.59
N GLU A 156 5.30 2.33 24.51
CA GLU A 156 4.39 2.66 25.60
C GLU A 156 3.09 3.30 25.08
N GLU A 157 3.18 4.15 24.05
CA GLU A 157 2.01 4.75 23.43
C GLU A 157 1.13 3.70 22.71
N ILE A 158 1.74 2.73 22.04
CA ILE A 158 1.03 1.60 21.43
C ILE A 158 0.33 0.75 22.50
N LYS A 159 1.00 0.43 23.62
CA LYS A 159 0.40 -0.31 24.73
C LYS A 159 -0.78 0.44 25.34
N ARG A 160 -0.65 1.76 25.49
CA ARG A 160 -1.72 2.64 25.98
C ARG A 160 -2.91 2.64 25.02
N ALA A 161 -2.69 2.82 23.72
CA ALA A 161 -3.77 2.80 22.73
C ALA A 161 -4.52 1.45 22.76
N ASN A 162 -3.79 0.35 22.85
CA ASN A 162 -4.36 -0.99 22.95
C ASN A 162 -5.17 -1.24 24.24
N SER A 163 -4.81 -0.60 25.36
CA SER A 163 -5.56 -0.71 26.61
C SER A 163 -6.82 0.16 26.66
N VAL A 164 -6.89 1.20 25.82
CA VAL A 164 -8.01 2.14 25.76
C VAL A 164 -9.11 1.67 24.82
N ASP A 165 -8.77 1.09 23.67
CA ASP A 165 -9.74 0.67 22.65
C ASP A 165 -9.46 -0.76 22.16
N PRO A 166 -10.37 -1.72 22.43
CA PRO A 166 -10.26 -3.09 21.92
C PRO A 166 -10.19 -3.21 20.40
N ALA A 167 -10.64 -2.21 19.64
CA ALA A 167 -10.56 -2.18 18.18
C ALA A 167 -9.18 -1.73 17.66
N PHE A 168 -8.27 -1.28 18.54
CA PHE A 168 -6.92 -0.82 18.17
C PHE A 168 -6.16 -1.83 17.30
N PRO A 169 -6.05 -3.14 17.65
CA PRO A 169 -5.27 -4.08 16.84
C PRO A 169 -5.79 -4.19 15.41
N ARG A 170 -7.11 -4.16 15.23
CA ARG A 170 -7.75 -4.19 13.91
C ARG A 170 -7.32 -2.97 13.09
N ARG A 171 -7.49 -1.76 13.62
CA ARG A 171 -7.16 -0.51 12.88
C ARG A 171 -5.67 -0.42 12.58
N MET A 172 -4.82 -0.86 13.48
CA MET A 172 -3.37 -0.93 13.26
C MET A 172 -3.00 -1.89 12.11
N VAL A 173 -3.63 -3.06 12.05
CA VAL A 173 -3.46 -4.01 10.93
C VAL A 173 -3.96 -3.41 9.62
N GLU A 174 -5.12 -2.75 9.64
CA GLU A 174 -5.69 -2.07 8.46
C GLU A 174 -4.76 -0.97 7.94
N TYR A 175 -4.19 -0.14 8.81
CA TYR A 175 -3.23 0.87 8.38
C TYR A 175 -1.95 0.28 7.78
N LEU A 176 -1.45 -0.84 8.34
CA LEU A 176 -0.22 -1.47 7.87
C LEU A 176 -0.41 -2.24 6.55
N LEU A 177 -1.50 -3.01 6.45
CA LEU A 177 -1.73 -3.95 5.35
C LEU A 177 -2.66 -3.40 4.28
N GLY A 178 -3.54 -2.46 4.60
CA GLY A 178 -4.56 -1.89 3.73
C GLY A 178 -5.95 -1.92 4.35
N GLU A 179 -6.69 -0.83 4.19
CA GLU A 179 -8.09 -0.71 4.62
C GLU A 179 -9.05 -1.48 3.71
N TYR A 180 -8.67 -1.75 2.47
CA TYR A 180 -9.48 -2.50 1.51
C TYR A 180 -8.71 -3.74 1.07
N ASP A 181 -9.43 -4.76 0.61
CA ASP A 181 -8.77 -5.92 0.02
C ASP A 181 -8.27 -5.55 -1.39
N PHE A 182 -7.10 -6.06 -1.75
CA PHE A 182 -6.47 -5.76 -3.05
C PHE A 182 -5.45 -6.84 -3.45
N TYR A 183 -5.08 -6.80 -4.73
CA TYR A 183 -3.94 -7.55 -5.25
C TYR A 183 -2.71 -6.65 -5.34
N LYS A 184 -1.63 -7.04 -4.67
CA LYS A 184 -0.31 -6.45 -4.88
C LYS A 184 0.33 -7.11 -6.07
N VAL A 185 0.53 -6.35 -7.15
CA VAL A 185 1.14 -6.82 -8.38
C VAL A 185 2.57 -6.30 -8.45
N ILE A 186 3.54 -7.21 -8.48
CA ILE A 186 4.96 -6.89 -8.43
C ILE A 186 5.64 -7.42 -9.70
N SER A 187 6.21 -6.51 -10.50
CA SER A 187 7.13 -6.90 -11.59
C SER A 187 8.51 -7.21 -11.00
N LEU A 188 9.03 -8.39 -11.34
CA LEU A 188 10.36 -8.88 -10.94
C LEU A 188 11.23 -9.07 -12.18
N ASP A 189 11.90 -8.00 -12.60
CA ASP A 189 12.61 -7.93 -13.87
C ASP A 189 13.71 -8.99 -13.98
N ALA A 190 14.50 -9.18 -12.92
CA ALA A 190 15.59 -10.15 -12.88
C ALA A 190 15.08 -11.60 -13.09
N LYS A 191 13.84 -11.88 -12.67
CA LYS A 191 13.21 -13.21 -12.80
C LYS A 191 12.30 -13.30 -14.03
N LYS A 192 12.01 -12.18 -14.70
CA LYS A 192 10.99 -12.07 -15.76
C LYS A 192 9.64 -12.63 -15.34
N THR A 193 9.25 -12.41 -14.10
CA THR A 193 7.97 -12.88 -13.54
C THR A 193 7.16 -11.72 -12.98
N THR A 194 5.84 -11.88 -13.01
CA THR A 194 4.90 -11.01 -12.31
C THR A 194 4.34 -11.77 -11.13
N ASN A 195 4.58 -11.27 -9.91
CA ASN A 195 4.06 -11.86 -8.70
C ASN A 195 2.77 -11.14 -8.30
N ILE A 196 1.71 -11.89 -8.01
CA ILE A 196 0.44 -11.35 -7.52
C ILE A 196 0.23 -11.89 -6.11
N GLN A 197 0.08 -10.99 -5.15
CA GLN A 197 -0.19 -11.33 -3.75
C GLN A 197 -1.58 -10.81 -3.39
N SER A 198 -2.42 -11.66 -2.81
CA SER A 198 -3.75 -11.28 -2.35
C SER A 198 -3.70 -10.80 -0.89
N PHE A 199 -4.17 -9.58 -0.67
CA PHE A 199 -4.48 -9.05 0.65
C PHE A 199 -6.00 -9.10 0.79
N ASN A 200 -6.52 -10.20 1.35
CA ASN A 200 -7.96 -10.51 1.41
C ASN A 200 -8.45 -10.62 2.86
N LEU A 201 -8.38 -9.51 3.61
CA LEU A 201 -8.70 -9.46 5.03
C LEU A 201 -10.22 -9.42 5.29
N ARG A 202 -11.02 -8.97 4.32
CA ARG A 202 -12.49 -8.86 4.40
C ARG A 202 -13.19 -9.90 3.55
N GLY A 203 -12.46 -10.64 2.72
CA GLY A 203 -13.01 -11.70 1.89
C GLY A 203 -13.71 -11.17 0.64
N THR A 204 -13.37 -9.97 0.17
CA THR A 204 -14.00 -9.39 -1.04
C THR A 204 -13.30 -9.77 -2.34
N LEU A 205 -12.14 -10.43 -2.27
CA LEU A 205 -11.44 -10.97 -3.44
C LEU A 205 -11.81 -12.44 -3.70
N ASN A 206 -11.45 -12.91 -4.90
CA ASN A 206 -11.73 -14.24 -5.42
C ASN A 206 -13.22 -14.60 -5.34
N GLN A 207 -14.08 -13.72 -5.84
CA GLN A 207 -15.52 -13.97 -5.84
C GLN A 207 -15.92 -14.74 -7.09
N ALA A 208 -16.90 -15.64 -6.95
CA ALA A 208 -17.44 -16.36 -8.11
C ALA A 208 -18.32 -15.44 -8.96
N SER A 209 -18.26 -15.60 -10.28
CA SER A 209 -19.25 -15.01 -11.18
C SER A 209 -20.53 -15.85 -11.16
N ARG A 210 -21.56 -15.43 -11.92
CA ARG A 210 -22.80 -16.21 -12.02
C ARG A 210 -22.57 -17.60 -12.63
N THR A 211 -21.46 -17.78 -13.35
CA THR A 211 -21.20 -18.98 -14.18
C THR A 211 -19.85 -19.66 -13.92
N LYS A 212 -18.88 -18.98 -13.28
CA LYS A 212 -17.50 -19.51 -13.10
C LYS A 212 -17.00 -19.23 -11.69
N LYS A 213 -16.33 -20.24 -11.10
CA LYS A 213 -15.59 -20.09 -9.84
C LYS A 213 -14.15 -19.60 -10.10
N PRO A 214 -13.52 -18.91 -9.14
CA PRO A 214 -12.12 -18.53 -9.22
C PRO A 214 -11.20 -19.72 -9.48
N ASN A 215 -10.17 -19.52 -10.29
CA ASN A 215 -9.09 -20.47 -10.52
C ASN A 215 -7.80 -19.95 -9.88
N ILE A 216 -7.43 -20.55 -8.75
CA ILE A 216 -6.27 -20.11 -7.95
C ILE A 216 -4.97 -20.75 -8.46
N ASN A 217 -5.06 -21.84 -9.24
CA ASN A 217 -3.91 -22.61 -9.73
C ASN A 217 -3.05 -21.88 -10.76
#